data_AF-A0A645HH09-F1
#
_entry.id   AF-A0A645HH09-F1
#
_cell.length_a   1.000
_cell.length_b   1.000
_cell.length_c   1.000
_cell.angle_alpha   90.00
_cell.angle_beta   90.00
_cell.angle_gamma   90.00
#
_symmetry.space_group_name_H-M   'P 1'
#
loop_
_entity.id
_entity.type
_entity.pdbx_description
1 polymer ?
#
loop_
_entity_poly.entity_id
_entity_poly.type
_entity_poly.pdbx_seq_one_letter_code
_entity_poly.pdbx_strand_id
1 'polypeptide(L)'
;MMGQANTFLAMILIGIMFEPKMKKSVLKDMGSVFVLRLVIACVFSFLIYHYLPGPLLHRQILSIIVFSPILSIAPIYTERCGYDRSAAAVLNSLMLPFSLIIMTILLIVLKLY
;
A
#
# COMPACT_ATOMS: atom_id res chain seq x y z
N MET A 1 17.72 6.30 -24.01
CA MET A 1 16.25 6.50 -24.07
C MET A 1 15.84 7.18 -22.76
N MET A 2 15.14 8.29 -22.90
CA MET A 2 15.00 9.33 -21.88
C MET A 2 14.09 8.95 -20.71
N GLY A 3 14.53 9.34 -19.51
CA GLY A 3 13.70 9.67 -18.36
C GLY A 3 13.24 8.47 -17.55
N GLN A 4 13.58 8.48 -16.26
CA GLN A 4 12.98 7.61 -15.25
C GLN A 4 11.48 7.43 -15.53
N ALA A 5 11.06 6.22 -15.91
CA ALA A 5 9.67 5.84 -15.77
C ALA A 5 9.40 5.83 -14.26
N ASN A 6 9.13 7.01 -13.70
CA ASN A 6 8.87 7.18 -12.29
C ASN A 6 7.68 6.28 -11.99
N THR A 7 7.86 5.35 -11.05
CA THR A 7 6.82 4.41 -10.61
C THR A 7 5.48 5.14 -10.39
N PHE A 8 5.55 6.37 -9.89
CA PHE A 8 4.41 7.27 -9.76
C PHE A 8 3.73 7.63 -11.10
N LEU A 9 4.50 8.10 -12.11
CA LEU A 9 3.98 8.44 -13.44
C LEU A 9 3.42 7.22 -14.18
N ALA A 10 4.09 6.07 -14.09
CA ALA A 10 3.59 4.83 -14.67
C ALA A 10 2.26 4.40 -14.03
N MET A 11 2.12 4.57 -12.71
CA MET A 11 0.91 4.26 -11.98
C MET A 11 -0.22 5.28 -12.18
N ILE A 12 0.10 6.55 -12.40
CA ILE A 12 -0.88 7.56 -12.86
C ILE A 12 -1.40 7.20 -14.25
N LEU A 13 -0.52 6.78 -15.17
CA LEU A 13 -0.92 6.39 -16.53
C LEU A 13 -1.90 5.22 -16.51
N ILE A 14 -1.66 4.25 -15.61
CA ILE A 14 -2.58 3.14 -15.32
C ILE A 14 -3.93 3.66 -14.79
N GLY A 15 -3.91 4.65 -13.89
CA GLY A 15 -5.12 5.29 -13.37
C GLY A 15 -5.92 6.08 -14.41
N ILE A 16 -5.27 6.63 -15.44
CA ILE A 16 -5.92 7.33 -16.55
C ILE A 16 -6.46 6.35 -17.59
N MET A 17 -5.82 5.19 -17.79
CA MET A 17 -6.38 4.08 -18.59
C MET A 17 -7.59 3.39 -17.94
N PHE A 18 -8.02 3.87 -16.77
CA PHE A 18 -9.20 3.37 -16.08
C PHE A 18 -10.46 3.63 -16.90
N GLU A 19 -10.90 2.62 -17.65
CA GLU A 19 -12.19 2.63 -18.30
C GLU A 19 -13.29 2.61 -17.22
N PRO A 20 -14.23 3.58 -17.20
CA PRO A 20 -15.33 3.63 -16.24
C PRO A 20 -16.38 2.50 -16.41
N LYS A 21 -16.06 1.43 -17.14
CA LYS A 21 -16.86 0.19 -17.27
C LYS A 21 -16.60 -0.85 -16.18
N MET A 22 -15.78 -0.54 -15.17
CA MET A 22 -15.57 -1.47 -14.05
C MET A 22 -16.88 -1.76 -13.31
N LYS A 23 -17.17 -3.05 -13.10
CA LYS A 23 -18.33 -3.49 -12.31
C LYS A 23 -18.19 -2.94 -10.88
N LYS A 24 -19.28 -2.37 -10.34
CA LYS A 24 -19.33 -1.86 -8.95
C LYS A 24 -18.88 -2.90 -7.90
N SER A 25 -19.05 -4.19 -8.19
CA SER A 25 -18.55 -5.28 -7.36
C SER A 25 -17.03 -5.26 -7.20
N VAL A 26 -16.28 -5.03 -8.28
CA VAL A 26 -14.81 -5.02 -8.27
C VAL A 26 -14.29 -3.81 -7.49
N LEU A 27 -14.96 -2.66 -7.61
CA LEU A 27 -14.61 -1.47 -6.84
C LEU A 27 -14.85 -1.67 -5.33
N LYS A 28 -15.92 -2.39 -4.95
CA LYS A 28 -16.22 -2.74 -3.56
C LYS A 28 -15.16 -3.69 -3.00
N ASP A 29 -14.77 -4.70 -3.76
CA ASP A 29 -13.73 -5.66 -3.38
C ASP A 29 -12.38 -4.97 -3.20
N MET A 30 -12.01 -4.05 -4.10
CA MET A 30 -10.82 -3.21 -3.95
C MET A 30 -10.83 -2.41 -2.65
N GLY A 31 -11.94 -1.71 -2.36
CA GLY A 31 -12.09 -0.98 -1.10
C GLY A 31 -11.96 -1.89 0.11
N SER A 32 -12.50 -3.11 0.04
CA SER A 32 -12.38 -4.11 1.10
C SER A 32 -10.93 -4.54 1.31
N VAL A 33 -10.15 -4.78 0.24
CA VAL A 33 -8.73 -5.14 0.34
C VAL A 33 -7.91 -4.01 0.96
N PHE A 34 -8.19 -2.76 0.58
CA PHE A 34 -7.55 -1.58 1.15
C PHE A 34 -7.78 -1.46 2.65
N VAL A 35 -9.04 -1.56 3.08
CA VAL A 35 -9.41 -1.48 4.50
C VAL A 35 -8.83 -2.64 5.28
N LEU A 36 -8.93 -3.86 4.75
CA LEU A 36 -8.37 -5.05 5.40
C LEU A 36 -6.86 -4.91 5.61
N ARG A 37 -6.12 -4.44 4.60
CA ARG A 37 -4.68 -4.22 4.71
C ARG A 37 -4.34 -3.21 5.80
N LEU A 38 -5.06 -2.09 5.87
CA LEU A 38 -4.83 -1.07 6.90
C LEU A 38 -5.15 -1.58 8.30
N VAL A 39 -6.27 -2.30 8.47
CA VAL A 39 -6.66 -2.89 9.75
C VAL A 39 -5.61 -3.88 10.22
N ILE A 40 -5.17 -4.79 9.34
CA ILE A 40 -4.12 -5.76 9.63
C ILE A 40 -2.82 -5.01 9.99
N ALA A 41 -2.43 -4.01 9.21
CA ALA A 41 -1.22 -3.24 9.47
C ALA A 41 -1.26 -2.55 10.85
N CYS A 42 -2.38 -1.95 11.22
CA CYS A 42 -2.57 -1.34 12.55
C CYS A 42 -2.47 -2.38 13.68
N VAL A 43 -3.13 -3.53 13.52
CA VAL A 43 -3.08 -4.61 14.52
C VAL A 43 -1.65 -5.15 14.69
N PHE A 44 -0.95 -5.41 13.58
CA PHE A 44 0.43 -5.87 13.62
C PHE A 44 1.38 -4.82 14.20
N SER A 45 1.22 -3.55 13.83
CA SER A 45 2.02 -2.45 14.37
C SER A 45 1.85 -2.33 15.89
N PHE A 46 0.61 -2.43 16.39
CA PHE A 46 0.34 -2.42 17.84
C PHE A 46 0.94 -3.64 18.55
N LEU A 47 0.80 -4.83 17.96
CA LEU A 47 1.37 -6.07 18.51
C LEU A 47 2.90 -6.00 18.57
N ILE A 48 3.56 -5.52 17.51
CA ILE A 48 5.02 -5.37 17.46
C ILE A 48 5.50 -4.36 18.49
N TYR A 49 4.82 -3.22 18.63
CA TYR A 49 5.21 -2.20 19.58
C TYR A 49 5.13 -2.71 21.04
N HIS A 50 4.06 -3.43 21.38
CA HIS A 50 3.81 -3.88 22.75
C HIS A 50 4.54 -5.19 23.11
N TYR A 51 4.46 -6.22 22.25
CA TYR A 51 4.88 -7.58 22.58
C TYR A 51 6.31 -7.93 22.16
N LEU A 52 6.95 -7.19 21.23
CA LEU A 52 8.28 -7.57 20.76
C LEU A 52 9.35 -7.22 21.80
N PRO A 53 10.07 -8.19 22.41
CA PRO A 53 11.16 -7.88 23.33
C PRO A 53 12.38 -7.37 22.54
N GLY A 54 12.77 -6.12 22.77
CA GLY A 54 13.94 -5.51 22.12
C GLY A 54 14.08 -4.02 22.43
N PRO A 55 15.17 -3.38 21.96
CA PRO A 55 15.41 -1.95 22.12
C PRO A 55 14.29 -1.14 21.46
N LEU A 56 13.89 0.00 22.06
CA LEU A 56 12.78 0.83 21.56
C LEU A 56 12.92 1.16 20.07
N LEU A 57 14.13 1.51 19.63
CA LEU A 57 14.42 1.87 18.24
C LEU A 57 14.00 0.76 17.25
N HIS A 58 14.29 -0.51 17.58
CA HIS A 58 13.97 -1.63 16.71
C HIS A 58 12.46 -1.85 16.60
N ARG A 59 11.74 -1.74 17.73
CA ARG A 59 10.28 -1.88 17.77
C ARG A 59 9.60 -0.79 16.94
N GLN A 60 10.08 0.45 17.04
CA GLN A 60 9.52 1.59 16.30
C GLN A 60 9.73 1.41 14.79
N ILE A 61 10.93 1.05 14.36
CA ILE A 61 11.22 0.81 12.94
C ILE A 61 10.36 -0.33 12.37
N LEU A 62 10.27 -1.45 13.07
CA LEU A 62 9.42 -2.58 12.65
C LEU A 62 7.94 -2.19 12.58
N SER A 63 7.46 -1.40 13.54
CA SER A 63 6.07 -0.91 13.58
C SER A 63 5.73 -0.01 12.38
N ILE A 64 6.71 0.73 11.85
CA ILE A 64 6.58 1.59 10.67
C ILE A 64 6.62 0.79 9.37
N ILE A 65 7.55 -0.18 9.26
CA ILE A 65 7.74 -1.00 8.04
C ILE A 65 6.49 -1.79 7.66
N VAL A 66 5.65 -2.16 8.63
CA VAL A 66 4.37 -2.84 8.37
C VAL A 66 3.45 -2.02 7.45
N PHE A 67 3.55 -0.68 7.47
CA PHE A 67 2.79 0.22 6.60
C PHE A 67 3.41 0.44 5.22
N SER A 68 4.46 -0.31 4.89
CA SER A 68 5.13 -0.22 3.59
C SER A 68 4.16 -0.35 2.42
N PRO A 69 4.43 0.38 1.32
CA PRO A 69 3.57 0.36 0.15
C PRO A 69 3.51 -1.03 -0.50
N ILE A 70 2.43 -1.29 -1.24
CA ILE A 70 2.24 -2.53 -1.99
C ILE A 70 3.33 -2.65 -3.08
N LEU A 71 3.88 -3.85 -3.30
CA LEU A 71 4.79 -4.08 -4.43
C LEU A 71 4.08 -3.82 -5.77
N SER A 72 4.76 -3.09 -6.66
CA SER A 72 4.30 -2.79 -8.03
C SER A 72 3.98 -4.02 -8.90
N ILE A 73 4.37 -5.22 -8.48
CA ILE A 73 4.13 -6.49 -9.18
C ILE A 73 2.78 -7.10 -8.77
N ALA A 74 2.17 -6.64 -7.68
CA ALA A 74 0.89 -7.16 -7.19
C ALA A 74 -0.22 -7.22 -8.27
N PRO A 75 -0.41 -6.20 -9.12
CA PRO A 75 -1.43 -6.26 -10.18
C PRO A 75 -1.20 -7.38 -11.21
N ILE A 76 0.06 -7.75 -11.45
CA ILE A 76 0.44 -8.82 -12.38
C ILE A 76 0.08 -10.18 -11.80
N TYR A 77 0.29 -10.37 -10.49
CA TYR A 77 -0.14 -11.60 -9.82
C TYR A 77 -1.67 -11.68 -9.72
N THR A 78 -2.34 -10.56 -9.49
CA THR A 78 -3.81 -10.48 -9.47
C THR A 78 -4.42 -10.85 -10.82
N GLU A 79 -3.80 -10.42 -11.92
CA GLU A 79 -4.15 -10.83 -13.28
C GLU A 79 -3.99 -12.35 -13.48
N ARG A 80 -2.88 -12.93 -13.00
CA ARG A 80 -2.65 -14.39 -13.06
C ARG A 80 -3.68 -15.19 -12.25
N CYS A 81 -4.28 -14.59 -11.22
CA CYS A 81 -5.37 -15.17 -10.45
C CYS A 81 -6.76 -15.02 -11.12
N GLY A 82 -6.84 -14.48 -12.34
CA GLY A 82 -8.09 -14.31 -13.08
C GLY A 82 -8.91 -13.09 -12.66
N TYR A 83 -8.29 -12.13 -11.96
CA TYR A 83 -8.95 -10.93 -11.45
C TYR A 83 -8.53 -9.70 -12.27
N ASP A 84 -9.33 -8.64 -12.25
CA ASP A 84 -9.10 -7.46 -13.10
C ASP A 84 -7.75 -6.77 -12.79
N ARG A 85 -6.85 -6.78 -13.76
CA ARG A 85 -5.51 -6.14 -13.67
C ARG A 85 -5.62 -4.65 -13.41
N SER A 86 -6.51 -3.96 -14.14
CA SER A 86 -6.68 -2.50 -14.05
C SER A 86 -7.14 -2.07 -12.66
N ALA A 87 -8.08 -2.82 -12.08
CA ALA A 87 -8.55 -2.64 -10.71
C ALA A 87 -7.39 -2.74 -9.70
N ALA A 88 -6.64 -3.84 -9.76
CA ALA A 88 -5.50 -4.07 -8.86
C ALA A 88 -4.40 -3.00 -9.01
N ALA A 89 -4.17 -2.54 -10.23
CA ALA A 89 -3.15 -1.55 -10.53
C ALA A 89 -3.52 -0.15 -10.02
N VAL A 90 -4.80 0.24 -10.08
CA VAL A 90 -5.31 1.47 -9.44
C VAL A 90 -5.23 1.38 -7.93
N LEU A 91 -5.61 0.24 -7.32
CA LEU A 91 -5.46 0.04 -5.87
C LEU A 91 -4.01 0.25 -5.43
N ASN A 92 -3.08 -0.38 -6.15
CA ASN A 92 -1.65 -0.32 -5.90
C ASN A 92 -1.12 1.13 -6.03
N SER A 93 -1.59 1.87 -7.03
CA SER A 93 -1.27 3.28 -7.22
C SER A 93 -1.79 4.18 -6.09
N LEU A 94 -3.01 3.94 -5.61
CA LEU A 94 -3.61 4.74 -4.53
C LEU A 94 -3.00 4.44 -3.16
N MET A 95 -2.63 3.18 -2.93
CA MET A 95 -1.98 2.77 -1.68
C MET A 95 -0.59 3.35 -1.52
N LEU A 96 0.15 3.57 -2.61
CA LEU A 96 1.52 4.11 -2.55
C LEU A 96 1.62 5.47 -1.83
N PRO A 97 0.93 6.54 -2.27
CA PRO A 97 0.97 7.83 -1.59
C PRO A 97 0.36 7.74 -0.19
N PHE A 98 -0.69 6.93 0.00
CA PHE A 98 -1.35 6.79 1.30
C PHE A 98 -0.43 6.14 2.34
N SER A 99 0.25 5.05 1.97
CA SER A 99 1.27 4.39 2.80
C SER A 99 2.43 5.33 3.13
N LEU A 100 2.90 6.12 2.15
CA LEU A 100 3.97 7.10 2.39
C LEU A 100 3.55 8.14 3.43
N ILE A 101 2.35 8.72 3.30
CA ILE A 101 1.82 9.69 4.26
C ILE A 101 1.74 9.07 5.67
N ILE A 102 1.21 7.85 5.80
CA ILE A 102 1.10 7.15 7.09
C ILE A 102 2.47 6.90 7.70
N MET A 103 3.43 6.40 6.92
CA MET A 103 4.79 6.14 7.38
C MET A 103 5.46 7.44 7.85
N THR A 104 5.31 8.55 7.12
CA THR A 104 5.84 9.86 7.51
C THR A 104 5.21 10.36 8.82
N ILE A 105 3.88 10.25 8.98
CA ILE A 105 3.20 10.63 10.22
C ILE A 105 3.71 9.81 11.40
N LEU A 106 3.85 8.48 11.23
CA LEU A 106 4.37 7.59 12.27
C LEU A 106 5.80 7.94 12.68
N LEU A 107 6.68 8.27 11.72
CA LEU A 107 8.05 8.72 12.00
C LEU A 107 8.05 9.98 12.89
N ILE A 108 7.19 10.95 12.58
CA ILE A 108 7.04 12.19 13.35
C ILE A 108 6.53 11.90 14.77
N VAL A 109 5.46 11.11 14.87
CA VAL A 109 4.83 10.77 16.17
C VAL A 109 5.80 10.00 17.07
N LEU A 110 6.57 9.09 16.50
CA LEU A 110 7.55 8.28 17.23
C LEU A 110 8.87 9.03 17.52
N LYS A 111 8.99 10.29 17.08
CA LYS A 111 10.20 11.14 17.20
C LYS A 111 11.50 10.42 16.80
N LEU A 112 11.43 9.64 15.73
CA LEU A 112 12.63 9.06 15.11
C LEU A 112 13.25 10.13 14.19
N TYR A 113 14.03 11.03 14.78
CA TYR A 113 14.88 12.00 14.09
C TYR A 113 16.26 12.05 14.75
#